data_AF-A0A2K4AJ55-F1
#
_entry.id   AF-A0A2K4AJ55-F1
#
_cell.length_a   1.000
_cell.length_b   1.000
_cell.length_c   1.000
_cell.angle_alpha   90.00
_cell.angle_beta   90.00
_cell.angle_gamma   90.00
#
_symmetry.space_group_name_H-M   'P 1'
#
loop_
_entity.id
_entity.type
_entity.pdbx_description
1 polymer ?
#
loop_
_entity_poly.entity_id
_entity_poly.type
_entity_poly.pdbx_seq_one_letter_code
_entity_poly.pdbx_strand_id
1 'polypeptide(L)'
;MKNKKRILIASSLSCALLLLSAANTEANSTNKDSKEQPKKEQVDNAQQKDKKATPDDVGKNGKVTKRTVSEYDEKTNILQNLQFDFIDDPTYDKHVLLVKKQGSIHSNLKFESHKEEKNSSWLKYPSEYHVDFQVKRNPKTEILDQLPKNKISTAKVDNTFSYSVGGKFDSTKGIGRTSSNSYSKSISYNQQNYDTIASGKNNNRHVHWSVVANDLKYGGEIKNRNDEFLFYRNTRTSTLENPELSFASKYRYPALVRSGFNPEFLTYISNEKSNEKTQFEVTYTRNQDILKNRPGIHYEKPILEQNKDGQRFIVTYEVDWKNKTVKVVDKYSDQNKPYKEG
;
A
#
# COMPACT_ATOMS: atom_id res chain seq x y z
N MET A 1 2.06 -22.47 -69.52
CA MET A 1 2.77 -21.27 -69.01
C MET A 1 2.64 -21.28 -67.49
N LYS A 2 3.56 -21.89 -66.71
CA LYS A 2 4.82 -21.33 -66.14
C LYS A 2 4.54 -20.01 -65.37
N ASN A 3 4.70 -19.87 -64.04
CA ASN A 3 5.77 -20.35 -63.14
C ASN A 3 5.34 -20.53 -61.67
N LYS A 4 5.96 -21.51 -61.00
CA LYS A 4 6.15 -21.64 -59.54
C LYS A 4 7.36 -20.80 -59.08
N LYS A 5 7.37 -20.31 -57.83
CA LYS A 5 8.54 -20.11 -56.91
C LYS A 5 7.94 -19.91 -55.50
N ARG A 6 8.04 -20.82 -54.51
CA ARG A 6 9.16 -21.28 -53.65
C ARG A 6 9.92 -20.19 -52.88
N ILE A 7 9.67 -20.17 -51.56
CA ILE A 7 10.57 -20.21 -50.38
C ILE A 7 11.65 -19.13 -50.21
N LEU A 8 11.66 -18.49 -49.03
CA LEU A 8 12.85 -18.36 -48.17
C LEU A 8 12.45 -18.08 -46.70
N ILE A 9 12.86 -19.00 -45.83
CA ILE A 9 12.97 -18.83 -44.38
C ILE A 9 14.37 -18.27 -44.12
N ALA A 10 14.50 -17.25 -43.27
CA ALA A 10 15.72 -17.01 -42.50
C ALA A 10 15.41 -16.23 -41.22
N SER A 11 15.56 -16.95 -40.10
CA SER A 11 15.87 -16.43 -38.78
C SER A 11 17.12 -15.55 -38.77
N SER A 12 17.20 -14.57 -37.88
CA SER A 12 18.16 -14.57 -36.75
C SER A 12 18.55 -13.17 -36.25
N LEU A 13 18.79 -13.14 -34.92
CA LEU A 13 19.71 -12.31 -34.14
C LEU A 13 19.51 -10.77 -34.15
N SER A 14 19.13 -10.18 -33.01
CA SER A 14 20.01 -9.84 -31.87
C SER A 14 20.92 -8.65 -32.16
N CYS A 15 20.70 -7.53 -31.44
CA CYS A 15 21.79 -6.67 -31.01
C CYS A 15 21.31 -5.82 -29.83
N ALA A 16 21.61 -6.32 -28.63
CA ALA A 16 21.89 -5.45 -27.50
C ALA A 16 23.10 -4.58 -27.86
N LEU A 17 23.00 -3.26 -27.67
CA LEU A 17 24.17 -2.39 -27.60
C LEU A 17 24.41 -2.01 -26.14
N LEU A 18 25.47 -2.61 -25.59
CA LEU A 18 26.25 -2.11 -24.47
C LEU A 18 27.61 -1.68 -25.04
N LEU A 19 28.01 -0.44 -24.79
CA LEU A 19 29.39 0.05 -24.77
C LEU A 19 29.46 0.96 -23.53
N LEU A 20 29.96 0.51 -22.37
CA LEU A 20 31.37 0.37 -21.94
C LEU A 20 32.22 1.63 -22.15
N SER A 21 32.56 2.28 -21.03
CA SER A 21 33.90 2.82 -20.80
C SER A 21 34.39 2.33 -19.44
N ALA A 22 35.46 1.55 -19.49
CA ALA A 22 36.17 0.98 -18.36
C ALA A 22 37.14 1.98 -17.73
N ALA A 23 37.45 1.77 -16.45
CA ALA A 23 38.82 1.84 -15.95
C ALA A 23 38.98 0.81 -14.83
N ASN A 24 39.82 -0.17 -15.11
CA ASN A 24 40.25 -1.25 -14.22
C ASN A 24 41.19 -0.74 -13.13
N THR A 25 41.20 -1.43 -11.99
CA THR A 25 42.48 -1.94 -11.49
C THR A 25 42.25 -3.34 -10.90
N GLU A 26 43.02 -4.28 -11.43
CA GLU A 26 43.04 -5.70 -11.15
C GLU A 26 43.68 -6.02 -9.79
N ALA A 27 43.31 -7.16 -9.18
CA ALA A 27 44.27 -8.23 -8.85
C ALA A 27 43.60 -9.47 -8.24
N ASN A 28 43.47 -10.51 -9.07
CA ASN A 28 43.79 -11.94 -8.86
C ASN A 28 43.41 -12.69 -7.57
N SER A 29 42.62 -13.76 -7.74
CA SER A 29 43.09 -15.18 -7.78
C SER A 29 41.87 -16.13 -7.87
N THR A 30 41.58 -16.77 -9.02
CA THR A 30 41.97 -18.12 -9.49
C THR A 30 41.69 -19.31 -8.56
N ASN A 31 40.64 -20.09 -8.85
CA ASN A 31 40.68 -21.53 -9.24
C ASN A 31 39.23 -22.08 -9.28
N LYS A 32 38.69 -22.55 -10.42
CA LYS A 32 38.89 -23.79 -11.19
C LYS A 32 37.98 -24.95 -10.74
N ASP A 33 37.33 -25.52 -11.76
CA ASP A 33 36.82 -26.89 -11.93
C ASP A 33 35.36 -27.27 -11.60
N SER A 34 34.58 -27.36 -12.69
CA SER A 34 34.00 -28.59 -13.27
C SER A 34 32.90 -29.37 -12.52
N LYS A 35 31.68 -29.40 -13.09
CA LYS A 35 30.97 -30.61 -13.61
C LYS A 35 29.47 -30.38 -13.89
N GLU A 36 29.05 -30.61 -15.14
CA GLU A 36 27.69 -31.07 -15.54
C GLU A 36 27.53 -32.54 -15.07
N GLN A 37 26.38 -33.14 -14.68
CA GLN A 37 24.98 -33.23 -15.14
C GLN A 37 24.23 -34.08 -14.04
N PRO A 38 22.93 -34.47 -14.11
CA PRO A 38 21.76 -33.98 -14.86
C PRO A 38 20.51 -33.72 -13.97
N LYS A 39 19.47 -33.14 -14.60
CA LYS A 39 18.10 -32.93 -14.09
C LYS A 39 17.44 -34.22 -13.59
N LYS A 40 16.80 -34.15 -12.41
CA LYS A 40 15.62 -34.95 -12.06
C LYS A 40 14.44 -34.01 -11.83
N GLU A 41 13.34 -34.30 -12.51
CA GLU A 41 12.01 -33.76 -12.23
C GLU A 41 11.60 -34.12 -10.80
N GLN A 42 11.15 -33.13 -10.04
CA GLN A 42 10.35 -33.38 -8.85
C GLN A 42 9.26 -32.32 -8.76
N VAL A 43 8.04 -32.83 -8.67
CA VAL A 43 6.75 -32.14 -8.60
C VAL A 43 6.69 -31.35 -7.29
N ASP A 44 6.63 -30.02 -7.37
CA ASP A 44 6.50 -29.14 -6.20
C ASP A 44 5.05 -29.11 -5.70
N ASN A 45 4.77 -29.93 -4.68
CA ASN A 45 3.66 -29.70 -3.76
C ASN A 45 4.05 -28.59 -2.78
N ALA A 46 3.36 -27.45 -2.88
CA ALA A 46 3.54 -26.31 -1.99
C ALA A 46 3.10 -26.64 -0.55
N GLN A 47 4.06 -26.97 0.32
CA GLN A 47 3.88 -26.96 1.77
C GLN A 47 4.33 -25.62 2.36
N GLN A 48 3.43 -25.00 3.13
CA GLN A 48 3.72 -23.90 4.06
C GLN A 48 4.96 -24.25 4.90
N LYS A 49 6.05 -23.48 4.73
CA LYS A 49 7.15 -23.45 5.70
C LYS A 49 6.95 -22.25 6.61
N ASP A 50 6.50 -22.52 7.83
CA ASP A 50 6.69 -21.62 8.97
C ASP A 50 8.18 -21.36 9.16
N LYS A 51 8.64 -20.18 8.73
CA LYS A 51 9.98 -19.70 9.08
C LYS A 51 9.99 -19.33 10.56
N LYS A 52 10.62 -20.17 11.37
CA LYS A 52 10.95 -19.91 12.78
C LYS A 52 11.78 -18.62 12.87
N ALA A 53 11.19 -17.55 13.41
CA ALA A 53 11.85 -16.26 13.48
C ALA A 53 12.96 -16.25 14.54
N THR A 54 14.17 -15.86 14.16
CA THR A 54 15.25 -15.48 15.08
C THR A 54 14.98 -14.06 15.60
N PRO A 55 15.01 -13.84 16.91
CA PRO A 55 14.80 -12.53 17.51
C PRO A 55 15.94 -11.55 17.20
N ASP A 56 15.63 -10.28 16.98
CA ASP A 56 16.63 -9.22 16.87
C ASP A 56 16.83 -8.54 18.25
N ASP A 57 18.09 -8.35 18.66
CA ASP A 57 18.43 -7.69 19.92
C ASP A 57 18.37 -6.16 19.80
N VAL A 58 17.80 -5.53 20.82
CA VAL A 58 17.66 -4.07 20.99
C VAL A 58 18.45 -3.69 22.23
N GLY A 59 19.75 -3.49 22.03
CA GLY A 59 20.71 -3.33 23.12
C GLY A 59 20.78 -4.53 24.06
N LYS A 60 21.34 -4.35 25.25
CA LYS A 60 21.58 -5.46 26.20
C LYS A 60 20.30 -6.08 26.78
N ASN A 61 19.12 -5.48 26.57
CA ASN A 61 17.92 -5.80 27.35
C ASN A 61 16.63 -5.99 26.53
N GLY A 62 16.47 -5.41 25.33
CA GLY A 62 15.23 -5.54 24.55
C GLY A 62 15.31 -6.67 23.52
N LYS A 63 14.28 -7.53 23.42
CA LYS A 63 14.23 -8.60 22.41
C LYS A 63 13.03 -8.43 21.49
N VAL A 64 13.24 -8.50 20.17
CA VAL A 64 12.17 -8.33 19.18
C VAL A 64 11.84 -9.63 18.49
N THR A 65 10.59 -10.08 18.62
CA THR A 65 10.07 -11.23 17.89
C THR A 65 9.17 -10.73 16.75
N LYS A 66 9.58 -10.95 15.50
CA LYS A 66 8.84 -10.48 14.31
C LYS A 66 7.89 -11.56 13.79
N ARG A 67 6.69 -11.15 13.38
CA ARG A 67 5.72 -11.97 12.63
C ARG A 67 5.19 -11.14 11.45
N THR A 68 4.98 -11.80 10.31
CA THR A 68 4.40 -11.15 9.13
C THR A 68 3.21 -11.98 8.68
N VAL A 69 2.11 -11.30 8.36
CA VAL A 69 0.89 -11.91 7.85
C VAL A 69 0.43 -11.11 6.65
N SER A 70 0.13 -11.81 5.55
CA SER A 70 -0.28 -11.23 4.28
C SER A 70 -1.62 -11.77 3.87
N GLU A 71 -2.55 -10.87 3.55
CA GLU A 71 -3.91 -11.20 3.16
C GLU A 71 -4.34 -10.39 1.95
N TYR A 72 -4.89 -11.06 0.95
CA TYR A 72 -5.29 -10.47 -0.31
C TYR A 72 -6.73 -10.86 -0.65
N ASP A 73 -7.50 -9.89 -1.14
CA ASP A 73 -8.85 -10.11 -1.65
C ASP A 73 -8.93 -9.69 -3.12
N GLU A 74 -9.21 -10.66 -3.99
CA GLU A 74 -9.33 -10.46 -5.44
C GLU A 74 -10.50 -9.54 -5.81
N LYS A 75 -11.62 -9.64 -5.07
CA LYS A 75 -12.85 -8.91 -5.37
C LYS A 75 -12.70 -7.39 -5.22
N THR A 76 -11.93 -6.96 -4.22
CA THR A 76 -11.65 -5.54 -3.94
C THR A 76 -10.29 -5.10 -4.48
N ASN A 77 -9.42 -6.07 -4.83
CA ASN A 77 -8.04 -5.87 -5.26
C ASN A 77 -7.25 -5.11 -4.19
N ILE A 78 -7.28 -5.63 -2.96
CA ILE A 78 -6.64 -5.04 -1.78
C ILE A 78 -5.76 -6.08 -1.12
N LEU A 79 -4.50 -5.72 -0.89
CA LEU A 79 -3.49 -6.50 -0.19
C LEU A 79 -3.15 -5.83 1.14
N GLN A 80 -3.39 -6.54 2.24
CA GLN A 80 -2.90 -6.19 3.58
C GLN A 80 -1.63 -6.99 3.88
N ASN A 81 -0.49 -6.32 4.01
CA ASN A 81 0.77 -6.92 4.48
C ASN A 81 1.10 -6.33 5.85
N LEU A 82 0.86 -7.08 6.92
CA LEU A 82 1.09 -6.60 8.28
C LEU A 82 2.32 -7.25 8.88
N GLN A 83 3.16 -6.44 9.53
CA GLN A 83 4.27 -6.90 10.35
C GLN A 83 4.00 -6.55 11.82
N PHE A 84 4.02 -7.58 12.66
CA PHE A 84 3.83 -7.53 14.10
C PHE A 84 5.19 -7.76 14.79
N ASP A 85 5.70 -6.72 15.41
CA ASP A 85 6.97 -6.77 16.15
C ASP A 85 6.66 -6.77 17.64
N PHE A 86 6.76 -7.94 18.26
CA PHE A 86 6.62 -8.07 19.71
C PHE A 86 7.93 -7.66 20.36
N ILE A 87 7.88 -6.65 21.22
CA ILE A 87 9.05 -6.12 21.91
C ILE A 87 8.96 -6.56 23.37
N ASP A 88 9.93 -7.35 23.80
CA ASP A 88 10.12 -7.72 25.20
C ASP A 88 11.11 -6.72 25.83
N ASP A 89 10.59 -5.83 26.67
CA ASP A 89 11.39 -4.92 27.49
C ASP A 89 11.33 -5.38 28.96
N PRO A 90 12.44 -5.84 29.55
CA PRO A 90 12.48 -6.32 30.93
C PRO A 90 12.27 -5.18 31.95
N THR A 91 12.44 -3.93 31.52
CA THR A 91 12.23 -2.74 32.36
C THR A 91 10.80 -2.20 32.26
N TYR A 92 9.95 -2.79 31.42
CA TYR A 92 8.57 -2.42 31.25
C TYR A 92 7.62 -3.52 31.77
N ASP A 93 6.57 -3.10 32.47
CA ASP A 93 5.63 -3.98 33.15
C ASP A 93 4.54 -4.53 32.22
N LYS A 94 4.40 -3.99 31.01
CA LYS A 94 3.47 -4.45 29.96
C LYS A 94 4.19 -5.12 28.80
N HIS A 95 3.45 -5.90 28.01
CA HIS A 95 3.88 -6.31 26.67
C HIS A 95 3.80 -5.12 25.72
N VAL A 96 4.72 -5.07 24.75
CA VAL A 96 4.72 -4.06 23.70
C VAL A 96 4.60 -4.74 22.34
N LEU A 97 3.76 -4.18 21.49
CA LEU A 97 3.60 -4.59 20.10
C LEU A 97 3.65 -3.37 19.19
N LEU A 98 4.47 -3.47 18.16
CA LEU A 98 4.46 -2.55 17.04
C LEU A 98 3.84 -3.22 15.82
N VAL A 99 2.77 -2.62 15.29
CA VAL A 99 2.09 -3.10 14.08
C VAL A 99 2.40 -2.16 12.91
N LYS A 100 3.16 -2.64 11.92
CA LYS A 100 3.35 -1.96 10.63
C LYS A 100 2.33 -2.50 9.64
N LYS A 101 1.49 -1.61 9.12
CA LYS A 101 0.42 -1.87 8.16
C LYS A 101 0.92 -1.43 6.79
N GLN A 102 1.21 -2.41 5.94
CA GLN A 102 1.69 -2.23 4.56
C GLN A 102 0.78 -2.97 3.57
N GLY A 103 1.23 -3.07 2.33
CA GLY A 103 0.54 -3.76 1.25
C GLY A 103 0.19 -2.80 0.14
N SER A 104 -0.96 -3.02 -0.49
CA SER A 104 -1.42 -2.22 -1.63
C SER A 104 -2.95 -2.13 -1.61
N ILE A 105 -3.46 -0.91 -1.67
CA ILE A 105 -4.83 -0.63 -2.09
C ILE A 105 -4.72 -0.17 -3.54
N HIS A 106 -4.89 -1.10 -4.49
CA HIS A 106 -4.80 -0.78 -5.92
C HIS A 106 -5.78 0.33 -6.30
N SER A 107 -5.59 1.05 -7.39
CA SER A 107 -6.50 2.17 -7.71
C SER A 107 -7.86 1.71 -8.22
N ASN A 108 -7.90 0.57 -8.90
CA ASN A 108 -9.03 0.13 -9.72
C ASN A 108 -9.61 1.28 -10.57
N LEU A 109 -8.74 2.14 -11.10
CA LEU A 109 -9.10 3.22 -12.02
C LEU A 109 -9.88 2.62 -13.18
N LYS A 110 -11.09 3.12 -13.42
CA LYS A 110 -11.98 2.56 -14.43
C LYS A 110 -12.68 3.65 -15.22
N PHE A 111 -12.81 3.42 -16.51
CA PHE A 111 -13.63 4.23 -17.40
C PHE A 111 -14.84 3.39 -17.81
N GLU A 112 -16.03 3.98 -17.75
CA GLU A 112 -17.29 3.30 -18.02
C GLU A 112 -18.12 4.15 -19.00
N SER A 113 -18.90 3.50 -19.85
CA SER A 113 -19.85 4.17 -20.75
C SER A 113 -21.27 3.89 -20.28
N HIS A 114 -21.94 4.92 -19.76
CA HIS A 114 -23.32 4.91 -19.29
C HIS A 114 -24.23 5.60 -20.30
N LYS A 115 -24.66 4.87 -21.32
CA LYS A 115 -25.40 5.41 -22.48
C LYS A 115 -26.77 5.97 -22.10
N GLU A 116 -27.27 5.61 -20.93
CA GLU A 116 -28.50 6.11 -20.32
C GLU A 116 -28.40 7.58 -19.86
N GLU A 117 -27.19 8.12 -19.66
CA GLU A 117 -26.97 9.52 -19.27
C GLU A 117 -26.40 10.36 -20.42
N LYS A 118 -26.70 11.67 -20.42
CA LYS A 118 -26.05 12.61 -21.37
C LYS A 118 -24.53 12.68 -21.15
N ASN A 119 -24.11 12.70 -19.89
CA ASN A 119 -22.69 12.63 -19.51
C ASN A 119 -22.28 11.17 -19.36
N SER A 120 -22.30 10.45 -20.47
CA SER A 120 -22.12 9.00 -20.51
C SER A 120 -20.69 8.52 -20.32
N SER A 121 -19.67 9.36 -20.49
CA SER A 121 -18.28 8.98 -20.25
C SER A 121 -17.94 9.16 -18.78
N TRP A 122 -17.83 8.07 -18.04
CA TRP A 122 -17.53 8.08 -16.60
C TRP A 122 -16.08 7.71 -16.33
N LEU A 123 -15.49 8.36 -15.33
CA LEU A 123 -14.20 8.03 -14.75
C LEU A 123 -14.38 7.80 -13.24
N LYS A 124 -14.16 6.55 -12.81
CA LYS A 124 -14.09 6.16 -11.41
C LYS A 124 -12.62 6.12 -11.00
N TYR A 125 -12.24 6.98 -10.06
CA TYR A 125 -10.87 7.07 -9.57
C TYR A 125 -10.84 7.06 -8.04
N PRO A 126 -9.74 6.59 -7.42
CA PRO A 126 -9.64 6.50 -5.97
C PRO A 126 -9.44 7.89 -5.36
N SER A 127 -10.52 8.52 -4.92
CA SER A 127 -10.48 9.86 -4.36
C SER A 127 -9.98 9.88 -2.91
N GLU A 128 -10.21 8.79 -2.17
CA GLU A 128 -9.68 8.60 -0.83
C GLU A 128 -9.23 7.16 -0.62
N TYR A 129 -8.18 7.00 0.18
CA TYR A 129 -7.79 5.73 0.77
C TYR A 129 -7.89 5.83 2.27
N HIS A 130 -8.32 4.75 2.92
CA HIS A 130 -8.37 4.69 4.37
C HIS A 130 -7.71 3.44 4.91
N VAL A 131 -7.07 3.61 6.07
CA VAL A 131 -6.58 2.51 6.89
C VAL A 131 -7.09 2.70 8.30
N ASP A 132 -7.85 1.72 8.76
CA ASP A 132 -8.47 1.66 10.07
C ASP A 132 -7.82 0.54 10.89
N PHE A 133 -7.62 0.78 12.18
CA PHE A 133 -7.07 -0.21 13.11
C PHE A 133 -7.78 -0.12 14.46
N GLN A 134 -8.37 -1.23 14.90
CA GLN A 134 -9.16 -1.30 16.13
C GLN A 134 -8.73 -2.45 17.03
N VAL A 135 -8.71 -2.18 18.34
CA VAL A 135 -8.62 -3.19 19.40
C VAL A 135 -10.03 -3.72 19.70
N LYS A 136 -10.32 -4.97 19.34
CA LYS A 136 -11.65 -5.55 19.51
C LYS A 136 -11.86 -5.96 20.97
N ARG A 137 -12.79 -5.26 21.65
CA ARG A 137 -13.37 -5.60 22.97
C ARG A 137 -12.36 -6.14 24.01
N ASN A 138 -11.20 -5.50 24.16
CA ASN A 138 -10.24 -5.85 25.19
C ASN A 138 -9.76 -4.58 25.94
N PRO A 139 -10.13 -4.38 27.22
CA PRO A 139 -9.73 -3.20 27.97
C PRO A 139 -8.27 -3.21 28.42
N LYS A 140 -7.60 -4.38 28.40
CA LYS A 140 -6.21 -4.55 28.87
C LYS A 140 -5.17 -4.26 27.80
N THR A 141 -5.62 -3.95 26.58
CA THR A 141 -4.77 -3.60 25.44
C THR A 141 -5.10 -2.18 25.02
N GLU A 142 -4.08 -1.33 24.93
CA GLU A 142 -4.22 0.09 24.65
C GLU A 142 -3.29 0.50 23.51
N ILE A 143 -3.81 1.28 22.56
CA ILE A 143 -3.01 2.00 21.59
C ILE A 143 -2.36 3.19 22.32
N LEU A 144 -1.04 3.19 22.35
CA LEU A 144 -0.25 4.24 22.99
C LEU A 144 0.05 5.39 22.04
N ASP A 145 0.33 5.06 20.78
CA ASP A 145 0.75 6.03 19.77
C ASP A 145 0.59 5.47 18.36
N GLN A 146 0.67 6.33 17.37
CA GLN A 146 0.55 5.96 15.96
C GLN A 146 1.30 6.93 15.04
N LEU A 147 1.73 6.45 13.89
CA LEU A 147 2.41 7.29 12.88
C LEU A 147 1.84 7.08 11.47
N PRO A 148 1.73 8.17 10.68
CA PRO A 148 1.99 9.57 11.06
C PRO A 148 0.90 10.17 11.97
N LYS A 149 1.24 11.22 12.75
CA LYS A 149 0.33 11.87 13.72
C LYS A 149 -0.47 13.05 13.17
N ASN A 150 0.13 13.82 12.26
CA ASN A 150 -0.43 15.09 11.79
C ASN A 150 -0.77 15.03 10.31
N LYS A 151 -1.48 16.05 9.82
CA LYS A 151 -1.65 16.25 8.38
C LYS A 151 -0.29 16.40 7.73
N ILE A 152 0.02 15.54 6.76
CA ILE A 152 1.25 15.63 5.96
C ILE A 152 0.82 15.84 4.51
N SER A 153 1.23 16.97 3.95
CA SER A 153 1.06 17.31 2.52
C SER A 153 2.37 17.25 1.75
N THR A 154 3.41 16.63 2.33
CA THR A 154 4.72 16.48 1.67
C THR A 154 4.71 15.37 0.66
N ALA A 155 5.54 15.55 -0.36
CA ALA A 155 5.72 14.63 -1.46
C ALA A 155 6.02 13.19 -1.08
N LYS A 156 6.87 13.06 -0.07
CA LYS A 156 7.33 11.83 0.55
C LYS A 156 7.14 12.01 2.04
N VAL A 157 6.56 11.01 2.68
CA VAL A 157 6.41 10.94 4.13
C VAL A 157 7.51 10.05 4.65
N ASP A 158 8.46 10.62 5.39
CA ASP A 158 9.56 9.88 6.02
C ASP A 158 9.51 10.13 7.53
N ASN A 159 9.03 9.14 8.30
CA ASN A 159 9.02 9.18 9.76
C ASN A 159 9.71 7.95 10.31
N THR A 160 10.64 8.14 11.24
CA THR A 160 11.26 7.04 11.98
C THR A 160 10.81 7.12 13.42
N PHE A 161 10.15 6.06 13.84
CA PHE A 161 9.92 5.82 15.24
C PHE A 161 11.16 5.20 15.87
N SER A 162 11.43 5.56 17.12
CA SER A 162 12.39 4.87 17.98
C SER A 162 11.76 4.50 19.32
N TYR A 163 12.00 3.26 19.74
CA TYR A 163 11.76 2.76 21.08
C TYR A 163 13.07 2.70 21.85
N SER A 164 13.08 3.22 23.07
CA SER A 164 14.19 3.05 24.00
C SER A 164 13.74 2.21 25.19
N VAL A 165 14.65 1.37 25.70
CA VAL A 165 14.48 0.60 26.95
C VAL A 165 13.97 1.53 28.06
N GLY A 166 12.90 1.12 28.75
CA GLY A 166 12.19 1.90 29.76
C GLY A 166 10.87 2.51 29.27
N GLY A 167 10.34 2.05 28.11
CA GLY A 167 9.01 2.45 27.63
C GLY A 167 8.92 3.88 27.08
N LYS A 168 10.04 4.56 26.80
CA LYS A 168 10.03 5.89 26.17
C LYS A 168 9.96 5.78 24.65
N PHE A 169 9.13 6.65 24.06
CA PHE A 169 8.84 6.71 22.64
C PHE A 169 9.24 8.07 22.08
N ASP A 170 9.94 8.06 20.95
CA ASP A 170 10.29 9.29 20.24
C ASP A 170 10.05 9.15 18.74
N SER A 171 9.54 10.22 18.12
CA SER A 171 9.29 10.32 16.69
C SER A 171 10.20 11.40 16.10
N THR A 172 11.21 10.99 15.34
CA THR A 172 12.16 11.91 14.70
C THR A 172 12.18 11.74 13.18
N LYS A 173 12.52 12.82 12.46
CA LYS A 173 12.81 12.77 11.02
C LYS A 173 14.25 12.29 10.84
N GLY A 174 14.47 11.03 10.47
CA GLY A 174 15.83 10.55 10.19
C GLY A 174 15.89 9.07 9.81
N ILE A 175 16.83 8.70 8.92
CA ILE A 175 17.14 7.31 8.57
C ILE A 175 17.74 6.63 9.81
N GLY A 176 17.19 5.46 10.17
CA GLY A 176 17.42 4.73 11.40
C GLY A 176 18.87 4.75 11.89
N ARG A 177 19.10 5.42 13.02
CA ARG A 177 20.33 5.32 13.80
C ARG A 177 19.99 4.54 15.06
N THR A 178 20.24 3.24 15.03
CA THR A 178 20.27 2.38 16.21
C THR A 178 21.36 2.92 17.13
N SER A 179 21.00 3.64 18.19
CA SER A 179 21.93 3.80 19.31
C SER A 179 21.96 2.45 20.03
N SER A 180 23.00 2.15 20.81
CA SER A 180 23.23 0.82 21.35
C SER A 180 22.09 0.25 22.22
N ASN A 181 21.01 0.99 22.48
CA ASN A 181 19.84 0.60 23.28
C ASN A 181 18.47 1.01 22.66
N SER A 182 18.36 1.21 21.33
CA SER A 182 17.08 1.62 20.70
C SER A 182 16.64 0.75 19.52
N TYR A 183 15.33 0.51 19.38
CA TYR A 183 14.71 -0.15 18.23
C TYR A 183 14.00 0.90 17.38
N SER A 184 14.28 0.96 16.09
CA SER A 184 13.64 1.94 15.22
C SER A 184 12.92 1.30 14.04
N LYS A 185 11.78 1.88 13.64
CA LYS A 185 11.06 1.50 12.43
C LYS A 185 10.64 2.72 11.65
N SER A 186 10.89 2.69 10.35
CA SER A 186 10.63 3.80 9.45
C SER A 186 9.41 3.54 8.57
N ILE A 187 8.71 4.63 8.28
CA ILE A 187 7.63 4.77 7.30
C ILE A 187 8.18 5.62 6.15
N SER A 188 8.05 5.15 4.92
CA SER A 188 8.38 5.90 3.70
C SER A 188 7.34 5.65 2.60
N TYR A 189 6.54 6.66 2.24
CA TYR A 189 5.63 6.58 1.07
C TYR A 189 5.45 7.93 0.36
N ASN A 190 5.10 7.89 -0.92
CA ASN A 190 4.90 9.08 -1.76
C ASN A 190 3.42 9.47 -1.84
N GLN A 191 3.11 10.77 -1.79
CA GLN A 191 1.72 11.26 -1.80
C GLN A 191 1.53 12.70 -2.32
N GLN A 192 2.40 13.25 -3.19
CA GLN A 192 2.37 14.67 -3.66
C GLN A 192 1.01 15.30 -4.05
N ASN A 193 -0.03 14.50 -4.27
CA ASN A 193 -1.36 14.93 -4.69
C ASN A 193 -2.46 14.58 -3.67
N TYR A 194 -2.09 13.96 -2.54
CA TYR A 194 -2.97 13.49 -1.50
C TYR A 194 -2.47 13.98 -0.14
N ASP A 195 -3.40 14.30 0.74
CA ASP A 195 -3.11 14.63 2.12
C ASP A 195 -3.30 13.37 2.99
N THR A 196 -2.25 12.93 3.69
CA THR A 196 -2.44 11.97 4.79
C THR A 196 -2.90 12.71 6.04
N ILE A 197 -4.02 12.30 6.61
CA ILE A 197 -4.67 12.87 7.77
C ILE A 197 -4.92 11.74 8.76
N ALA A 198 -4.29 11.79 9.93
CA ALA A 198 -4.71 10.96 11.07
C ALA A 198 -6.01 11.53 11.65
N SER A 199 -6.99 10.69 11.96
CA SER A 199 -8.28 11.18 12.47
C SER A 199 -8.14 11.86 13.83
N GLY A 200 -8.84 12.97 14.03
CA GLY A 200 -8.98 13.61 15.33
C GLY A 200 -9.77 12.78 16.35
N LYS A 201 -10.44 11.71 15.90
CA LYS A 201 -11.19 10.75 16.73
C LYS A 201 -10.34 9.58 17.23
N ASN A 202 -9.05 9.56 16.86
CA ASN A 202 -8.10 8.54 17.32
C ASN A 202 -8.08 8.48 18.85
N ASN A 203 -8.10 7.27 19.39
CA ASN A 203 -8.11 7.00 20.82
C ASN A 203 -7.33 5.72 21.12
N ASN A 204 -7.30 5.32 22.40
CA ASN A 204 -6.55 4.16 22.86
C ASN A 204 -7.10 2.79 22.37
N ARG A 205 -8.17 2.77 21.57
CA ARG A 205 -8.75 1.54 21.01
C ARG A 205 -8.93 1.57 19.51
N HIS A 206 -8.93 2.75 18.91
CA HIS A 206 -9.21 2.92 17.49
C HIS A 206 -8.35 4.05 16.93
N VAL A 207 -7.63 3.76 15.86
CA VAL A 207 -6.89 4.75 15.09
C VAL A 207 -7.20 4.61 13.61
N HIS A 208 -7.23 5.75 12.92
CA HIS A 208 -7.61 5.86 11.53
C HIS A 208 -6.73 6.86 10.79
N TRP A 209 -6.43 6.54 9.54
CA TRP A 209 -5.80 7.44 8.58
C TRP A 209 -6.65 7.55 7.33
N SER A 210 -6.84 8.79 6.86
CA SER A 210 -7.39 9.11 5.55
C SER A 210 -6.27 9.68 4.68
N VAL A 211 -6.11 9.15 3.46
CA VAL A 211 -5.24 9.69 2.42
C VAL A 211 -6.15 10.22 1.33
N VAL A 212 -6.37 11.54 1.34
CA VAL A 212 -7.44 12.20 0.60
C VAL A 212 -6.85 12.99 -0.57
N ALA A 213 -7.37 12.78 -1.78
CA ALA A 213 -6.99 13.58 -2.94
C ALA A 213 -7.24 15.06 -2.65
N ASN A 214 -6.25 15.91 -2.93
CA ASN A 214 -6.38 17.35 -2.81
C ASN A 214 -6.14 17.98 -4.19
N ASP A 215 -5.02 18.68 -4.39
CA ASP A 215 -4.64 19.18 -5.71
C ASP A 215 -3.94 18.09 -6.51
N LEU A 216 -4.64 17.55 -7.51
CA LEU A 216 -4.11 16.52 -8.39
C LEU A 216 -3.39 17.16 -9.57
N LYS A 217 -2.07 16.99 -9.63
CA LYS A 217 -1.24 17.32 -10.78
C LYS A 217 -1.20 16.16 -11.77
N TYR A 218 -1.52 16.43 -13.05
CA TYR A 218 -1.44 15.46 -14.13
C TYR A 218 -0.89 16.09 -15.41
N GLY A 219 0.39 15.81 -15.70
CA GLY A 219 1.13 16.54 -16.72
C GLY A 219 1.36 18.00 -16.30
N GLY A 220 0.95 18.95 -17.14
CA GLY A 220 1.02 20.39 -16.85
C GLY A 220 -0.20 20.98 -16.14
N GLU A 221 -1.23 20.17 -15.87
CA GLU A 221 -2.50 20.61 -15.29
C GLU A 221 -2.54 20.27 -13.79
N ILE A 222 -3.16 21.13 -12.99
CA ILE A 222 -3.44 20.90 -11.57
C ILE A 222 -4.90 21.27 -11.32
N LYS A 223 -5.66 20.36 -10.71
CA LYS A 223 -7.04 20.62 -10.30
C LYS A 223 -7.32 20.03 -8.93
N ASN A 224 -8.14 20.73 -8.16
CA ASN A 224 -8.58 20.25 -6.87
C ASN A 224 -9.54 19.07 -7.04
N ARG A 225 -9.56 18.14 -6.07
CA ARG A 225 -10.52 17.04 -6.00
C ARG A 225 -11.98 17.50 -6.19
N ASN A 226 -12.31 18.65 -5.63
CA ASN A 226 -13.67 19.19 -5.64
C ASN A 226 -14.03 19.95 -6.93
N ASP A 227 -13.09 20.13 -7.87
CA ASP A 227 -13.35 20.74 -9.18
C ASP A 227 -13.93 19.69 -10.14
N GLU A 228 -15.13 19.91 -10.65
CA GLU A 228 -15.78 19.00 -11.62
C GLU A 228 -14.99 18.85 -12.93
N PHE A 229 -14.12 19.80 -13.28
CA PHE A 229 -13.24 19.70 -14.44
C PHE A 229 -11.98 18.86 -14.18
N LEU A 230 -11.84 18.24 -13.00
CA LEU A 230 -10.75 17.33 -12.70
C LEU A 230 -10.61 16.26 -13.79
N PHE A 231 -9.40 16.09 -14.31
CA PHE A 231 -9.10 15.19 -15.44
C PHE A 231 -9.90 15.45 -16.73
N TYR A 232 -10.62 16.56 -16.85
CA TYR A 232 -11.34 16.90 -18.08
C TYR A 232 -10.37 17.07 -19.25
N ARG A 233 -10.78 16.63 -20.44
CA ARG A 233 -10.09 16.95 -21.69
C ARG A 233 -11.02 17.77 -22.57
N ASN A 234 -10.58 18.97 -22.93
CA ASN A 234 -11.28 19.78 -23.92
C ASN A 234 -11.09 19.16 -25.32
N THR A 235 -12.02 18.28 -25.70
CA THR A 235 -12.04 17.60 -26.99
C THR A 235 -13.42 17.68 -27.63
N ARG A 236 -13.45 17.67 -28.96
CA ARG A 236 -14.68 17.57 -29.78
C ARG A 236 -14.82 16.23 -30.50
N THR A 237 -13.89 15.31 -30.25
CA THR A 237 -13.76 14.03 -30.97
C THR A 237 -13.87 12.82 -30.03
N SER A 238 -14.34 13.01 -28.79
CA SER A 238 -14.64 11.90 -27.90
C SER A 238 -15.90 11.16 -28.36
N THR A 239 -15.94 9.85 -28.11
CA THR A 239 -17.01 8.98 -28.59
C THR A 239 -17.63 8.20 -27.43
N LEU A 240 -18.82 7.65 -27.65
CA LEU A 240 -19.51 6.82 -26.65
C LEU A 240 -18.80 5.49 -26.41
N GLU A 241 -18.13 4.96 -27.42
CA GLU A 241 -17.47 3.66 -27.40
C GLU A 241 -16.19 3.68 -26.57
N ASN A 242 -15.51 4.83 -26.50
CA ASN A 242 -14.28 5.00 -25.75
C ASN A 242 -14.38 6.19 -24.77
N PRO A 243 -14.86 5.94 -23.53
CA PRO A 243 -15.00 6.99 -22.52
C PRO A 243 -13.67 7.65 -22.14
N GLU A 244 -12.52 6.99 -22.32
CA GLU A 244 -11.20 7.58 -22.01
C GLU A 244 -10.92 8.84 -22.83
N LEU A 245 -11.51 8.97 -24.03
CA LEU A 245 -11.28 10.12 -24.91
C LEU A 245 -11.80 11.43 -24.32
N SER A 246 -12.78 11.38 -23.43
CA SER A 246 -13.37 12.54 -22.74
C SER A 246 -12.52 13.03 -21.56
N PHE A 247 -11.41 12.35 -21.25
CA PHE A 247 -10.54 12.67 -20.11
C PHE A 247 -9.09 12.87 -20.54
N ALA A 248 -8.33 13.50 -19.66
CA ALA A 248 -6.88 13.55 -19.69
C ALA A 248 -6.33 12.12 -19.77
N SER A 249 -5.24 11.93 -20.52
CA SER A 249 -4.66 10.59 -20.64
C SER A 249 -4.22 10.06 -19.26
N LYS A 250 -4.63 8.82 -18.95
CA LYS A 250 -4.29 8.12 -17.69
C LYS A 250 -2.79 7.99 -17.43
N TYR A 251 -1.96 8.08 -18.47
CA TYR A 251 -0.49 8.07 -18.32
C TYR A 251 0.05 9.33 -17.64
N ARG A 252 -0.74 10.40 -17.57
CA ARG A 252 -0.40 11.64 -16.87
C ARG A 252 -0.83 11.64 -15.41
N TYR A 253 -1.65 10.69 -14.98
CA TYR A 253 -2.25 10.70 -13.65
C TYR A 253 -1.22 10.41 -12.55
N PRO A 254 -1.42 10.96 -11.33
CA PRO A 254 -0.63 10.59 -10.16
C PRO A 254 -0.53 9.08 -9.96
N ALA A 255 0.58 8.58 -9.42
CA ALA A 255 0.78 7.15 -9.15
C ALA A 255 -0.34 6.55 -8.29
N LEU A 256 -0.84 7.30 -7.30
CA LEU A 256 -1.95 6.87 -6.44
C LEU A 256 -3.24 6.70 -7.24
N VAL A 257 -3.52 7.58 -8.20
CA VAL A 257 -4.68 7.48 -9.08
C VAL A 257 -4.51 6.36 -10.11
N ARG A 258 -3.32 6.25 -10.73
CA ARG A 258 -3.09 5.34 -11.85
C ARG A 258 -2.88 3.89 -11.41
N SER A 259 -2.18 3.68 -10.30
CA SER A 259 -1.72 2.37 -9.83
C SER A 259 -2.35 1.97 -8.51
N GLY A 260 -2.29 2.86 -7.52
CA GLY A 260 -2.79 2.58 -6.17
C GLY A 260 -1.94 3.20 -5.08
N PHE A 261 -2.38 2.99 -3.84
CA PHE A 261 -1.72 3.45 -2.64
C PHE A 261 -1.05 2.28 -1.91
N ASN A 262 0.22 2.44 -1.57
CA ASN A 262 0.97 1.48 -0.75
C ASN A 262 1.11 2.07 0.66
N PRO A 263 0.21 1.73 1.61
CA PRO A 263 0.30 2.26 2.96
C PRO A 263 1.59 1.84 3.64
N GLU A 264 2.07 2.69 4.54
CA GLU A 264 3.05 2.33 5.55
C GLU A 264 2.67 3.03 6.86
N PHE A 265 1.79 2.43 7.66
CA PHE A 265 1.30 3.05 8.90
C PHE A 265 1.71 2.24 10.13
N LEU A 266 2.12 2.92 11.20
CA LEU A 266 2.57 2.29 12.45
C LEU A 266 1.56 2.55 13.56
N THR A 267 1.29 1.52 14.35
CA THR A 267 0.54 1.63 15.61
C THR A 267 1.34 0.97 16.73
N TYR A 268 1.44 1.65 17.86
CA TYR A 268 2.09 1.19 19.09
C TYR A 268 1.05 0.77 20.09
N ILE A 269 1.24 -0.41 20.64
CA ILE A 269 0.25 -1.06 21.48
C ILE A 269 0.93 -1.55 22.74
N SER A 270 0.32 -1.27 23.88
CA SER A 270 0.66 -1.91 25.15
C SER A 270 -0.41 -2.91 25.53
N ASN A 271 0.00 -3.96 26.23
CA ASN A 271 -0.91 -4.96 26.76
C ASN A 271 -0.48 -5.40 28.14
N GLU A 272 -1.39 -5.41 29.11
CA GLU A 272 -1.09 -5.96 30.43
C GLU A 272 -0.62 -7.41 30.33
N LYS A 273 0.44 -7.78 31.05
CA LYS A 273 0.98 -9.17 31.05
C LYS A 273 -0.04 -10.22 31.51
N SER A 274 -1.10 -9.80 32.20
CA SER A 274 -2.22 -10.67 32.60
C SER A 274 -3.11 -11.09 31.43
N ASN A 275 -3.09 -10.37 30.32
CA ASN A 275 -3.89 -10.66 29.14
C ASN A 275 -3.11 -11.47 28.11
N GLU A 276 -3.59 -12.68 27.84
CA GLU A 276 -2.87 -13.63 26.98
C GLU A 276 -3.13 -13.41 25.49
N LYS A 277 -4.32 -12.91 25.13
CA LYS A 277 -4.73 -12.75 23.74
C LYS A 277 -5.51 -11.46 23.49
N THR A 278 -5.34 -10.89 22.30
CA THR A 278 -6.12 -9.75 21.83
C THR A 278 -6.46 -9.88 20.36
N GLN A 279 -7.65 -9.45 19.98
CA GLN A 279 -8.05 -9.36 18.59
C GLN A 279 -7.92 -7.92 18.09
N PHE A 280 -7.36 -7.77 16.90
CA PHE A 280 -7.27 -6.51 16.18
C PHE A 280 -8.03 -6.62 14.87
N GLU A 281 -8.86 -5.63 14.56
CA GLU A 281 -9.50 -5.50 13.26
C GLU A 281 -8.77 -4.44 12.45
N VAL A 282 -8.42 -4.77 11.21
CA VAL A 282 -7.75 -3.86 10.27
C VAL A 282 -8.56 -3.76 9.00
N THR A 283 -8.93 -2.53 8.65
CA THR A 283 -9.73 -2.25 7.46
C THR A 283 -8.97 -1.38 6.49
N TYR A 284 -8.81 -1.85 5.26
CA TYR A 284 -8.31 -1.04 4.15
C TYR A 284 -9.50 -0.68 3.26
N THR A 285 -9.67 0.59 2.95
CA THR A 285 -10.79 1.09 2.15
C THR A 285 -10.30 1.97 1.01
N ARG A 286 -10.97 1.87 -0.14
CA ARG A 286 -10.86 2.79 -1.27
C ARG A 286 -12.22 3.45 -1.47
N ASN A 287 -12.29 4.78 -1.40
CA ASN A 287 -13.44 5.52 -1.88
C ASN A 287 -13.21 5.95 -3.33
N GLN A 288 -14.29 6.00 -4.10
CA GLN A 288 -14.26 6.42 -5.49
C GLN A 288 -15.21 7.59 -5.73
N ASP A 289 -14.63 8.66 -6.27
CA ASP A 289 -15.40 9.72 -6.91
C ASP A 289 -15.67 9.30 -8.37
N ILE A 290 -16.79 9.77 -8.92
CA ILE A 290 -17.16 9.58 -10.32
C ILE A 290 -17.20 10.93 -11.01
N LEU A 291 -16.36 11.10 -12.02
CA LEU A 291 -16.39 12.24 -12.93
C LEU A 291 -17.12 11.84 -14.21
N LYS A 292 -18.10 12.63 -14.64
CA LYS A 292 -18.95 12.34 -15.80
C LYS A 292 -18.84 13.44 -16.84
N ASN A 293 -18.37 13.08 -18.04
CA ASN A 293 -18.22 13.97 -19.19
C ASN A 293 -19.13 13.54 -20.34
N ARG A 294 -19.57 14.51 -21.14
CA ARG A 294 -20.33 14.27 -22.37
C ARG A 294 -19.37 14.05 -23.55
N PRO A 295 -19.51 12.96 -24.31
CA PRO A 295 -18.80 12.80 -25.57
C PRO A 295 -19.45 13.60 -26.71
N GLY A 296 -18.67 13.91 -27.74
CA GLY A 296 -19.13 14.54 -28.98
C GLY A 296 -18.65 15.97 -29.20
N ILE A 297 -19.32 16.68 -30.12
CA ILE A 297 -18.87 17.98 -30.66
C ILE A 297 -19.31 19.19 -29.83
N HIS A 298 -20.24 19.03 -28.89
CA HIS A 298 -20.77 20.12 -28.08
C HIS A 298 -20.25 20.05 -26.65
N TYR A 299 -20.11 21.20 -26.02
CA TYR A 299 -19.69 21.29 -24.63
C TYR A 299 -20.89 21.02 -23.73
N GLU A 300 -20.65 20.27 -22.66
CA GLU A 300 -21.58 20.09 -21.56
C GLU A 300 -20.75 20.16 -20.28
N LYS A 301 -21.34 20.74 -19.24
CA LYS A 301 -20.65 20.85 -17.96
C LYS A 301 -20.38 19.45 -17.38
N PRO A 302 -19.15 19.15 -16.93
CA PRO A 302 -18.86 17.93 -16.19
C PRO A 302 -19.69 17.80 -14.91
N ILE A 303 -19.92 16.56 -14.46
CA ILE A 303 -20.58 16.27 -13.19
C ILE A 303 -19.62 15.48 -12.30
N LEU A 304 -19.54 15.85 -11.03
CA LEU A 304 -18.75 15.16 -10.00
C LEU A 304 -19.69 14.54 -8.97
N GLU A 305 -19.56 13.24 -8.73
CA GLU A 305 -20.20 12.54 -7.61
C GLU A 305 -19.12 12.08 -6.61
N GLN A 306 -19.06 12.73 -5.45
CA GLN A 306 -18.04 12.44 -4.44
C GLN A 306 -18.40 11.25 -3.57
N ASN A 307 -17.41 10.39 -3.29
CA ASN A 307 -17.53 9.20 -2.44
C ASN A 307 -18.80 8.40 -2.79
N LYS A 308 -19.04 8.20 -4.09
CA LYS A 308 -20.24 7.56 -4.61
C LYS A 308 -20.19 6.06 -4.44
N ASP A 309 -19.00 5.49 -4.66
CA ASP A 309 -18.71 4.07 -4.52
C ASP A 309 -17.49 3.90 -3.60
N GLY A 310 -17.30 2.70 -3.06
CA GLY A 310 -16.12 2.34 -2.31
C GLY A 310 -16.05 0.84 -2.07
N GLN A 311 -14.83 0.35 -1.89
CA GLN A 311 -14.55 -1.04 -1.59
C GLN A 311 -13.70 -1.13 -0.33
N ARG A 312 -13.97 -2.12 0.52
CA ARG A 312 -13.23 -2.32 1.76
C ARG A 312 -12.89 -3.80 1.95
N PHE A 313 -11.72 -4.03 2.54
CA PHE A 313 -11.26 -5.35 2.97
C PHE A 313 -10.91 -5.28 4.45
N ILE A 314 -11.63 -6.08 5.24
CA ILE A 314 -11.59 -6.13 6.71
C ILE A 314 -10.99 -7.47 7.10
N VAL A 315 -9.95 -7.45 7.93
CA VAL A 315 -9.31 -8.66 8.46
C VAL A 315 -9.18 -8.57 9.97
N THR A 316 -9.60 -9.62 10.66
CA THR A 316 -9.42 -9.74 12.11
C THR A 316 -8.24 -10.66 12.41
N TYR A 317 -7.28 -10.15 13.18
CA TYR A 317 -6.08 -10.84 13.62
C TYR A 317 -6.16 -11.11 15.12
N GLU A 318 -6.01 -12.37 15.53
CA GLU A 318 -5.79 -12.73 16.93
C GLU A 318 -4.29 -12.82 17.21
N VAL A 319 -3.85 -12.06 18.21
CA VAL A 319 -2.49 -12.05 18.72
C VAL A 319 -2.44 -12.80 20.04
N ASP A 320 -1.51 -13.74 20.14
CA ASP A 320 -1.14 -14.42 21.38
C ASP A 320 0.17 -13.80 21.92
N TRP A 321 0.05 -13.10 23.03
CA TRP A 321 1.13 -12.30 23.63
C TRP A 321 2.21 -13.15 24.28
N LYS A 322 1.85 -14.33 24.82
CA LYS A 322 2.77 -15.26 25.46
C LYS A 322 3.57 -16.04 24.42
N ASN A 323 2.88 -16.59 23.43
CA ASN A 323 3.49 -17.40 22.38
C ASN A 323 4.09 -16.57 21.23
N LYS A 324 3.82 -15.26 21.22
CA LYS A 324 4.28 -14.33 20.17
C LYS A 324 3.82 -14.80 18.79
N THR A 325 2.54 -15.16 18.68
CA THR A 325 1.95 -15.66 17.43
C THR A 325 0.80 -14.76 16.98
N VAL A 326 0.53 -14.78 15.68
CA VAL A 326 -0.56 -14.03 15.06
C VAL A 326 -1.31 -14.99 14.16
N LYS A 327 -2.64 -14.98 14.22
CA LYS A 327 -3.52 -15.78 13.37
C LYS A 327 -4.60 -14.91 12.79
N VAL A 328 -4.97 -15.16 11.54
CA VAL A 328 -6.17 -14.56 10.96
C VAL A 328 -7.36 -15.38 11.41
N VAL A 329 -8.35 -14.72 12.01
CA VAL A 329 -9.55 -15.38 12.56
C VAL A 329 -10.82 -15.03 11.80
N ASP A 330 -10.82 -13.91 11.06
CA ASP A 330 -11.93 -13.52 10.19
C ASP A 330 -11.44 -12.67 9.01
N LYS A 331 -12.14 -12.76 7.88
CA LYS A 331 -11.88 -12.01 6.65
C LYS A 331 -13.21 -11.66 5.99
N TYR A 332 -13.38 -10.39 5.64
CA TYR A 332 -14.60 -9.91 5.00
C TYR A 332 -14.28 -8.83 3.97
N SER A 333 -14.94 -8.87 2.82
CA SER A 333 -14.80 -7.87 1.76
C SER A 333 -16.16 -7.35 1.31
N ASP A 334 -16.22 -6.05 1.05
CA ASP A 334 -17.46 -5.34 0.73
C ASP A 334 -17.26 -4.35 -0.42
N GLN A 335 -18.34 -4.08 -1.16
CA GLN A 335 -18.39 -3.14 -2.29
C GLN A 335 -19.57 -2.18 -2.11
N ASN A 336 -19.56 -1.02 -2.78
CA ASN A 336 -20.56 0.04 -2.59
C ASN A 336 -20.61 0.58 -1.15
N LYS A 337 -19.48 0.55 -0.44
CA LYS A 337 -19.33 1.05 0.94
C LYS A 337 -18.22 2.09 1.02
N PRO A 338 -18.45 3.32 0.53
CA PRO A 338 -17.53 4.42 0.80
C PRO A 338 -17.48 4.68 2.31
N TYR A 339 -16.28 4.89 2.85
CA TYR A 339 -16.10 5.33 4.22
C TYR A 339 -16.41 6.83 4.33
N LYS A 340 -17.31 7.23 5.23
CA LYS A 340 -17.79 8.62 5.37
C LYS A 340 -17.76 9.15 6.80
N GLU A 341 -17.20 8.39 7.75
CA GLU A 341 -17.32 8.64 9.19
C GLU A 341 -16.08 9.33 9.81
N GLY A 342 -15.19 9.86 8.96
CA GLY A 342 -13.87 10.40 9.29
C GLY A 342 -13.83 11.48 10.37
#